data_AF-A0A2W0ACJ1-F1
#
_entry.id   AF-A0A2W0ACJ1-F1
#
_cell.length_a   1.000
_cell.length_b   1.000
_cell.length_c   1.000
_cell.angle_alpha   90.00
_cell.angle_beta   90.00
_cell.angle_gamma   90.00
#
_symmetry.space_group_name_H-M   'P 1'
#
loop_
_entity.id
_entity.type
_entity.pdbx_description
1 polymer ?
#
loop_
_entity_poly.entity_id
_entity_poly.type
_entity_poly.pdbx_seq_one_letter_code
_entity_poly.pdbx_strand_id
1 'polypeptide(L)'
;MRGFTIIELLIAIVIILIIAALAVPKLLHSRQAANEADAVASIKSINAAEVAYQATYPTQGFAAQLSYLAGAQPCKPSSASACLL
;
A
#
# COMPACT_ATOMS: atom_id res chain seq x y z
N MET A 1 31.31 15.10 -38.22
CA MET A 1 30.70 14.45 -37.05
C MET A 1 31.30 13.06 -36.97
N ARG A 2 32.15 12.78 -35.97
CA ARG A 2 32.75 11.45 -35.81
C ARG A 2 31.62 10.49 -35.45
N GLY A 3 31.39 9.53 -36.34
CA GLY A 3 30.33 8.54 -36.19
C GLY A 3 30.59 7.66 -34.96
N PHE A 4 29.55 7.46 -34.17
CA PHE A 4 29.54 6.46 -33.12
C PHE A 4 29.82 5.09 -33.74
N THR A 5 30.75 4.33 -33.19
CA THR A 5 31.01 3.00 -33.73
C THR A 5 29.85 2.07 -33.34
N ILE A 6 29.46 1.16 -34.23
CA ILE A 6 28.40 0.17 -33.93
C ILE A 6 28.81 -0.68 -32.72
N ILE A 7 30.11 -0.92 -32.54
CA ILE A 7 30.63 -1.69 -31.40
C ILE A 7 30.45 -0.99 -30.06
N GLU A 8 30.57 0.35 -29.99
CA GLU A 8 30.23 1.11 -28.78
C GLU A 8 28.76 0.96 -28.41
N LEU A 9 27.85 1.02 -29.40
CA LEU A 9 26.42 0.84 -29.15
C LEU A 9 26.08 -0.59 -28.70
N LEU A 10 26.73 -1.60 -29.29
CA LEU A 10 26.52 -3.00 -28.93
C LEU A 10 26.92 -3.27 -27.48
N ILE A 11 28.08 -2.77 -27.05
CA ILE A 11 28.52 -2.94 -25.65
C ILE A 11 27.57 -2.21 -24.69
N ALA A 12 27.10 -1.01 -25.06
CA ALA A 12 26.14 -0.27 -24.23
C ALA A 12 24.83 -1.05 -24.03
N ILE A 13 24.26 -1.64 -25.09
CA ILE A 13 23.03 -2.43 -25.00
C ILE A 13 23.23 -3.67 -24.13
N VAL A 14 24.36 -4.37 -24.27
CA VAL A 14 24.68 -5.55 -23.46
C VAL A 14 24.71 -5.21 -21.96
N ILE A 15 25.34 -4.09 -21.59
CA ILE A 15 25.41 -3.67 -20.18
C ILE A 15 24.01 -3.33 -19.63
N ILE A 16 23.18 -2.62 -20.41
CA ILE A 16 21.79 -2.29 -20.01
C ILE A 16 20.97 -3.57 -19.78
N LEU A 17 21.10 -4.56 -20.67
CA LEU A 17 20.37 -5.83 -20.56
C LEU A 17 20.80 -6.64 -19.32
N ILE A 18 22.09 -6.64 -18.96
CA ILE A 18 22.59 -7.28 -17.74
C ILE A 18 21.99 -6.61 -16.49
N ILE A 19 22.00 -5.27 -16.45
CA ILE A 19 21.42 -4.51 -15.32
C ILE A 19 19.91 -4.77 -15.22
N ALA A 20 19.18 -4.75 -16.35
CA ALA A 20 17.74 -5.00 -16.39
C ALA A 20 17.39 -6.40 -15.87
N ALA A 21 18.16 -7.42 -16.26
CA ALA A 21 17.96 -8.80 -15.81
C ALA A 21 18.10 -8.97 -14.28
N LEU A 22 19.00 -8.20 -13.64
CA LEU A 22 19.17 -8.21 -12.18
C LEU A 22 18.12 -7.35 -11.46
N ALA A 23 17.70 -6.24 -12.07
CA ALA A 23 16.75 -5.31 -11.47
C ALA A 23 15.32 -5.84 -11.47
N VAL A 24 14.83 -6.40 -12.58
CA VAL A 24 13.44 -6.89 -12.71
C VAL A 24 13.01 -7.87 -11.59
N PRO A 25 13.76 -8.93 -11.25
CA PRO A 25 13.35 -9.84 -10.18
C PRO A 25 13.32 -9.15 -8.81
N LYS A 26 14.25 -8.21 -8.56
CA LYS A 26 14.28 -7.41 -7.33
C LYS A 26 13.05 -6.51 -7.22
N LEU A 27 12.61 -5.92 -8.34
CA LEU A 27 11.42 -5.07 -8.39
C LEU A 27 10.12 -5.85 -8.11
N LEU A 28 10.00 -7.09 -8.63
CA LEU A 28 8.83 -7.94 -8.36
C LEU A 28 8.73 -8.31 -6.88
N HIS A 29 9.84 -8.74 -6.29
CA HIS A 29 9.87 -9.09 -4.86
C HIS A 29 9.64 -7.85 -3.98
N SER A 30 10.22 -6.70 -4.33
CA SER A 30 9.99 -5.44 -3.63
C SER A 30 8.53 -4.99 -3.68
N ARG A 31 7.84 -5.19 -4.81
CA ARG A 31 6.41 -4.90 -4.93
C ARG A 31 5.56 -5.82 -4.07
N GLN A 32 5.90 -7.11 -4.01
CA GLN A 32 5.19 -8.05 -3.15
C GLN A 32 5.33 -7.67 -1.67
N ALA A 33 6.56 -7.38 -1.22
CA ALA A 33 6.81 -6.94 0.15
C ALA A 33 6.11 -5.60 0.47
N ALA A 34 6.06 -4.66 -0.49
CA ALA A 34 5.31 -3.42 -0.33
C ALA A 34 3.80 -3.66 -0.17
N ASN A 35 3.21 -4.50 -1.03
CA ASN A 35 1.79 -4.85 -0.94
C ASN A 35 1.45 -5.56 0.38
N GLU A 36 2.34 -6.44 0.87
CA GLU A 36 2.17 -7.09 2.16
C GLU A 36 2.25 -6.08 3.31
N ALA A 37 3.19 -5.14 3.26
CA ALA A 37 3.30 -4.05 4.22
C ALA A 37 2.05 -3.14 4.22
N ASP A 38 1.49 -2.83 3.04
CA ASP A 38 0.27 -2.03 2.90
C ASP A 38 -0.97 -2.76 3.46
N ALA A 39 -1.05 -4.08 3.25
CA ALA A 39 -2.11 -4.90 3.84
C ALA A 39 -2.01 -4.93 5.37
N VAL A 40 -0.79 -5.10 5.91
CA VAL A 40 -0.55 -5.04 7.37
C VAL A 40 -0.90 -3.67 7.93
N ALA A 41 -0.53 -2.59 7.23
CA ALA A 41 -0.87 -1.23 7.63
C ALA A 41 -2.39 -1.00 7.65
N SER A 42 -3.10 -1.51 6.64
CA SER A 42 -4.57 -1.43 6.55
C SER A 42 -5.26 -2.18 7.69
N ILE A 43 -4.78 -3.38 8.03
CA ILE A 43 -5.32 -4.14 9.17
C ILE A 43 -5.04 -3.39 10.49
N LYS A 44 -3.85 -2.79 10.63
CA LYS A 44 -3.50 -2.01 11.83
C LYS A 44 -4.37 -0.76 11.98
N SER A 45 -4.71 -0.07 10.88
CA SER A 45 -5.64 1.05 10.93
C SER A 45 -7.05 0.62 11.32
N ILE A 46 -7.53 -0.52 10.80
CA ILE A 46 -8.83 -1.09 11.20
C ILE A 46 -8.84 -1.44 12.69
N ASN A 47 -7.81 -2.12 13.19
CA ASN A 47 -7.73 -2.49 14.61
C ASN A 47 -7.72 -1.24 15.51
N ALA A 48 -6.93 -0.22 15.16
CA ALA A 48 -6.91 1.04 15.89
C ALA A 48 -8.30 1.72 15.89
N ALA A 49 -8.99 1.70 14.76
CA ALA A 49 -10.35 2.21 14.62
C ALA A 49 -11.36 1.39 15.44
N GLU A 50 -11.22 0.06 15.52
CA GLU A 50 -12.07 -0.81 16.34
C GLU A 50 -11.90 -0.56 17.84
N VAL A 51 -10.65 -0.39 18.30
CA VAL A 51 -10.36 -0.03 19.70
C VAL A 51 -10.96 1.34 20.03
N ALA A 52 -10.81 2.32 19.13
CA ALA A 52 -11.42 3.64 19.29
C ALA A 52 -12.97 3.59 19.26
N TYR A 53 -13.55 2.74 18.41
CA TYR A 53 -14.99 2.51 18.35
C TYR A 53 -15.49 1.93 19.68
N GLN A 54 -14.83 0.91 20.21
CA GLN A 54 -15.18 0.30 21.50
C GLN A 54 -15.09 1.30 22.66
N ALA A 55 -14.06 2.16 22.66
CA ALA A 55 -13.92 3.21 23.67
C ALA A 55 -15.04 4.27 23.57
N THR A 56 -15.55 4.54 22.37
CA THR A 56 -16.60 5.53 22.12
C THR A 56 -18.01 4.96 22.36
N TYR A 57 -18.23 3.68 22.04
CA TYR A 57 -19.52 3.00 22.11
C TYR A 57 -19.44 1.72 22.98
N PRO A 58 -19.19 1.86 24.29
CA PRO A 58 -18.94 0.71 25.18
C PRO A 58 -20.12 -0.26 25.31
N THR A 59 -21.35 0.20 25.03
CA THR A 59 -22.56 -0.63 25.03
C THR A 59 -22.69 -1.52 23.79
N GLN A 60 -22.02 -1.15 22.69
CA GLN A 60 -22.03 -1.89 21.43
C GLN A 60 -20.81 -2.80 21.29
N GLY A 61 -19.73 -2.52 22.02
CA GLY A 61 -18.47 -3.27 21.91
C GLY A 61 -17.73 -2.91 20.62
N PHE A 62 -17.35 -3.91 19.82
CA PHE A 62 -16.69 -3.72 18.52
C PHE A 62 -17.70 -3.46 17.41
N ALA A 63 -17.25 -2.84 16.32
CA ALA A 63 -18.10 -2.59 15.16
C ALA A 63 -18.53 -3.90 14.49
N ALA A 64 -19.82 -4.07 14.22
CA ALA A 64 -20.35 -5.26 13.55
C ALA A 64 -20.04 -5.32 12.04
N GLN A 65 -19.73 -4.17 11.44
CA GLN A 65 -19.43 -4.03 10.02
C GLN A 65 -18.35 -2.96 9.83
N LEU A 66 -17.49 -3.13 8.81
CA LEU A 66 -16.45 -2.16 8.47
C LEU A 66 -17.03 -0.78 8.09
N SER A 67 -18.25 -0.76 7.54
CA SER A 67 -19.01 0.46 7.25
C SER A 67 -19.31 1.30 8.49
N TYR A 68 -19.40 0.69 9.68
CA TYR A 68 -19.64 1.42 10.93
C TYR A 68 -18.39 2.12 11.44
N LEU A 69 -17.20 1.67 11.02
CA LEU A 69 -15.96 2.38 11.28
C LEU A 69 -15.76 3.53 10.28
N ALA A 70 -16.19 3.36 9.03
CA ALA A 70 -16.06 4.37 7.99
C ALA A 70 -17.12 5.50 8.09
N GLY A 71 -16.91 6.58 7.34
CA GLY A 71 -17.92 7.64 7.18
C GLY A 71 -17.63 8.58 6.01
N ALA A 72 -18.63 8.87 5.18
CA ALA A 72 -18.49 9.85 4.10
C ALA A 72 -18.44 11.28 4.67
N GLN A 73 -17.48 12.10 4.24
CA GLN A 73 -17.36 13.48 4.70
C GLN A 73 -18.43 14.40 4.08
N PRO A 74 -18.97 15.40 4.83
CA PRO A 74 -18.74 15.66 6.24
C PRO A 74 -19.50 14.64 7.10
N CYS A 75 -18.76 13.97 7.98
CA CYS A 75 -19.28 12.82 8.68
C CYS A 75 -19.64 13.21 10.13
N LYS A 76 -20.72 12.63 10.65
CA LYS A 76 -21.18 12.85 12.03
C LYS A 76 -21.05 11.53 12.79
N PRO A 77 -20.20 11.42 13.83
CA PRO A 77 -19.91 10.16 14.49
C PRO A 77 -21.18 9.60 15.14
N SER A 78 -21.56 8.40 14.72
CA SER A 78 -22.64 7.60 15.29
C SER A 78 -22.23 6.13 15.39
N SER A 79 -22.96 5.31 16.14
CA SER A 79 -22.70 3.87 16.22
C SER A 79 -22.90 3.14 14.88
N ALA A 80 -23.47 3.78 13.86
CA ALA A 80 -23.57 3.23 12.51
C ALA A 80 -22.57 3.86 11.51
N SER A 81 -21.82 4.89 11.94
CA SER A 81 -20.87 5.65 11.13
C SER A 81 -19.93 6.47 12.02
N ALA A 82 -18.89 5.83 12.54
CA ALA A 82 -18.00 6.41 13.54
C ALA A 82 -16.88 7.29 12.96
N CYS A 83 -16.67 7.27 11.63
CA CYS A 83 -15.65 8.07 10.94
C CYS A 83 -14.20 7.88 11.43
N LEU A 84 -13.84 6.66 11.77
CA LEU A 84 -12.53 6.28 12.28
C LEU A 84 -11.62 5.71 11.18
N LEU A 85 -12.16 5.54 9.98
CA LEU A 85 -11.55 5.10 8.72
C LEU A 85 -12.06 5.97 7.57
#